data_AF-A0A350PVK4-F1
#
_entry.id   AF-A0A350PVK4-F1
#
_cell.length_a   1.000
_cell.length_b   1.000
_cell.length_c   1.000
_cell.angle_alpha   90.00
_cell.angle_beta   90.00
_cell.angle_gamma   90.00
#
_symmetry.space_group_name_H-M   'P 1'
#
loop_
_entity.id
_entity.type
_entity.pdbx_description
1 polymer ?
#
loop_
_entity_poly.entity_id
_entity_poly.type
_entity_poly.pdbx_seq_one_letter_code
_entity_poly.pdbx_strand_id
1 'polypeptide(L)'
;MTESMVVGGGCFWCLEAAFQLIPGVSGVEPGYAGGALPNPDYKKVGSGLTGHAEVVRVSYDPALIGYGRLLDWFFRLHDSTTPDRQGADRGPQYRSIILYADEGQRLTAERVLHDQAANFEGAIVTELLPLQAFWPAEAEHRDFFRRNPDYSYCRVVVRPKVDKLQALLADPAAP
;
A
#
# COMPACT_ATOMS: atom_id res chain seq x y z
N MET A 1 3.68 -20.75 -7.11
CA MET A 1 2.31 -20.26 -7.33
C MET A 1 2.32 -18.79 -6.98
N THR A 2 1.60 -17.92 -7.67
CA THR A 2 1.62 -16.48 -7.34
C THR A 2 0.39 -16.15 -6.51
N GLU A 3 0.60 -15.47 -5.39
CA GLU A 3 -0.47 -14.94 -4.53
C GLU A 3 -0.52 -13.41 -4.63
N SER A 4 -1.59 -12.79 -4.12
CA SER A 4 -1.73 -11.34 -4.14
C SER A 4 -2.21 -10.75 -2.81
N MET A 5 -1.69 -9.58 -2.47
CA MET A 5 -2.11 -8.73 -1.36
C MET A 5 -2.65 -7.40 -1.91
N VAL A 6 -3.73 -6.87 -1.35
CA VAL A 6 -4.25 -5.54 -1.70
C VAL A 6 -4.25 -4.63 -0.47
N VAL A 7 -3.50 -3.52 -0.56
CA VAL A 7 -3.32 -2.57 0.56
C VAL A 7 -3.28 -1.13 0.07
N GLY A 8 -3.73 -0.20 0.91
CA GLY A 8 -3.64 1.25 0.71
C GLY A 8 -3.07 1.92 1.96
N GLY A 9 -2.33 3.01 1.79
CA GLY A 9 -1.55 3.63 2.87
C GLY A 9 -1.05 5.02 2.51
N GLY A 10 -1.86 5.76 1.74
CA GLY A 10 -1.48 7.02 1.12
C GLY A 10 -1.36 6.91 -0.40
N CYS A 11 -0.59 7.82 -1.01
CA CYS A 11 -0.38 7.83 -2.45
C CYS A 11 0.15 6.49 -2.98
N PHE A 12 -0.58 5.87 -3.90
CA PHE A 12 -0.22 4.57 -4.47
C PHE A 12 1.10 4.58 -5.27
N TRP A 13 1.61 5.73 -5.75
CA TRP A 13 2.91 5.82 -6.42
C TRP A 13 4.05 5.57 -5.43
N CYS A 14 3.87 5.96 -4.17
CA CYS A 14 4.82 5.66 -3.10
C CYS A 14 4.85 4.15 -2.83
N LEU A 15 3.67 3.54 -2.69
CA LEU A 15 3.56 2.11 -2.40
C LEU A 15 4.02 1.25 -3.57
N GLU A 16 3.67 1.61 -4.80
CA GLU A 16 4.11 0.93 -6.02
C GLU A 16 5.64 0.87 -6.07
N ALA A 17 6.30 2.03 -5.97
CA ALA A 17 7.75 2.12 -6.00
C ALA A 17 8.43 1.37 -4.85
N ALA A 18 7.83 1.37 -3.66
CA ALA A 18 8.36 0.67 -2.49
C ALA A 18 8.24 -0.85 -2.63
N PHE A 19 7.04 -1.38 -2.91
CA PHE A 19 6.84 -2.82 -3.02
C PHE A 19 7.61 -3.46 -4.18
N GLN A 20 7.85 -2.71 -5.27
CA GLN A 20 8.69 -3.17 -6.38
C GLN A 20 10.14 -3.50 -5.97
N LEU A 21 10.62 -2.98 -4.84
CA LEU A 21 11.98 -3.23 -4.35
C LEU A 21 12.08 -4.47 -3.45
N ILE A 22 10.95 -5.00 -2.96
CA ILE A 22 10.96 -6.07 -1.96
C ILE A 22 11.22 -7.42 -2.63
N PRO A 23 12.27 -8.16 -2.23
CA PRO A 23 12.54 -9.49 -2.78
C PRO A 23 11.34 -10.43 -2.60
N GLY A 24 11.03 -11.20 -3.65
CA GLY A 24 9.86 -12.09 -3.69
C GLY A 24 8.58 -11.42 -4.21
N VAL A 25 8.53 -10.10 -4.32
CA VAL A 25 7.49 -9.40 -5.08
C VAL A 25 7.77 -9.54 -6.58
N SER A 26 6.74 -9.97 -7.32
CA SER A 26 6.81 -10.22 -8.77
C SER A 26 6.06 -9.17 -9.60
N GLY A 27 5.17 -8.40 -8.98
CA GLY A 27 4.47 -7.31 -9.64
C GLY A 27 3.71 -6.44 -8.66
N VAL A 28 3.54 -5.17 -9.01
CA VAL A 28 2.71 -4.22 -8.26
C VAL A 28 1.86 -3.44 -9.25
N GLU A 29 0.57 -3.35 -8.96
CA GLU A 29 -0.40 -2.66 -9.81
C GLU A 29 -1.20 -1.63 -8.98
N PRO A 30 -1.10 -0.33 -9.28
CA PRO A 30 -1.91 0.68 -8.60
C PRO A 30 -3.38 0.58 -9.01
N GLY A 31 -4.28 0.91 -8.10
CA GLY A 31 -5.72 0.87 -8.35
C GLY A 31 -6.56 1.49 -7.26
N TYR A 32 -7.86 1.27 -7.36
CA TYR A 32 -8.89 1.80 -6.49
C TYR A 32 -9.73 0.67 -5.93
N ALA A 33 -9.89 0.63 -4.60
CA ALA A 33 -10.69 -0.39 -3.93
C ALA A 33 -11.20 0.09 -2.56
N GLY A 34 -12.08 -0.70 -1.94
CA GLY A 34 -12.67 -0.39 -0.64
C GLY A 34 -13.83 0.61 -0.68
N GLY A 35 -14.20 1.11 -1.86
CA GLY A 35 -15.39 1.94 -2.11
C GLY A 35 -16.49 1.22 -2.87
N ALA A 36 -17.62 1.90 -3.04
CA ALA A 36 -18.82 1.34 -3.66
C ALA A 36 -19.01 1.72 -5.14
N LEU A 37 -18.34 2.78 -5.62
CA LEU A 37 -18.53 3.25 -6.99
C LEU A 37 -17.91 2.26 -8.00
N PRO A 38 -18.69 1.67 -8.93
CA PRO A 38 -18.13 0.81 -9.96
C PRO A 38 -17.35 1.62 -11.00
N ASN A 39 -16.28 1.03 -11.56
CA ASN A 39 -15.43 1.64 -12.59
C ASN A 39 -15.04 3.12 -12.28
N PRO A 40 -14.42 3.38 -11.11
CA PRO A 40 -13.96 4.71 -10.75
C PRO A 40 -12.79 5.14 -11.65
N ASP A 41 -12.57 6.44 -11.75
CA ASP A 41 -11.39 7.05 -12.38
C ASP A 41 -10.65 7.93 -11.36
N TYR A 42 -9.41 8.29 -11.66
CA TYR A 42 -8.57 9.06 -10.74
C TYR A 42 -9.24 10.35 -10.25
N LYS A 43 -9.96 11.05 -11.13
CA LYS A 43 -10.64 12.31 -10.78
C LYS A 43 -11.79 12.09 -9.79
N LYS A 44 -12.58 11.05 -9.98
CA LYS A 44 -13.66 10.69 -9.07
C LYS A 44 -13.09 10.27 -7.71
N VAL A 45 -12.06 9.43 -7.69
CA VAL A 45 -11.43 8.99 -6.43
C VAL A 45 -10.80 10.17 -5.70
N GLY A 46 -10.08 11.04 -6.41
CA GLY A 46 -9.47 12.25 -5.86
C GLY A 46 -10.47 13.25 -5.27
N SER A 47 -11.76 13.16 -5.61
CA SER A 47 -12.82 13.95 -4.98
C SER A 47 -13.13 13.52 -3.54
N GLY A 48 -12.70 12.32 -3.13
CA GLY A 48 -12.97 11.73 -1.81
C GLY A 48 -14.40 11.19 -1.60
N LEU A 49 -15.27 11.25 -2.62
CA LEU A 49 -16.70 10.93 -2.46
C LEU A 49 -17.07 9.49 -2.85
N THR A 50 -16.14 8.73 -3.44
CA THR A 50 -16.42 7.40 -3.98
C THR A 50 -16.33 6.28 -2.94
N GLY A 51 -15.73 6.58 -1.78
CA GLY A 51 -15.35 5.61 -0.75
C GLY A 51 -14.09 4.80 -1.10
N HIS A 52 -13.55 4.91 -2.31
CA HIS A 52 -12.33 4.17 -2.68
C HIS A 52 -11.10 4.77 -2.02
N ALA A 53 -10.19 3.89 -1.61
CA ALA A 53 -8.81 4.21 -1.33
C ALA A 53 -7.96 4.04 -2.59
N GLU A 54 -6.89 4.83 -2.70
CA GLU A 54 -5.73 4.45 -3.50
C GLU A 54 -5.06 3.24 -2.87
N VAL A 55 -4.97 2.16 -3.65
CA VAL A 55 -4.40 0.88 -3.22
C VAL A 55 -3.40 0.38 -4.24
N VAL A 56 -2.61 -0.62 -3.84
CA VAL A 56 -1.79 -1.43 -4.73
C VAL A 56 -2.17 -2.89 -4.60
N ARG A 57 -2.24 -3.60 -5.72
CA ARG A 57 -2.25 -5.06 -5.77
C ARG A 57 -0.83 -5.57 -5.95
N VAL A 58 -0.28 -6.19 -4.91
CA VAL A 58 1.07 -6.73 -4.86
C VAL A 58 1.00 -8.23 -5.15
N SER A 59 1.59 -8.67 -6.26
CA SER A 59 1.73 -10.09 -6.62
C SER A 59 3.09 -10.61 -6.13
N TYR A 60 3.13 -11.75 -5.44
CA TYR A 60 4.34 -12.28 -4.82
C TYR A 60 4.45 -13.81 -4.92
N ASP A 61 5.66 -14.32 -4.76
CA ASP A 61 5.93 -15.75 -4.61
C ASP A 61 5.93 -16.13 -3.12
N PRO A 62 4.93 -16.88 -2.61
CA PRO A 62 4.85 -17.31 -1.22
C PRO A 62 6.01 -18.22 -0.79
N ALA A 63 6.77 -18.79 -1.74
CA ALA A 63 8.00 -19.52 -1.44
C ALA A 63 9.18 -18.59 -1.08
N LEU A 64 9.12 -17.32 -1.48
CA LEU A 64 10.16 -16.32 -1.22
C LEU A 64 9.75 -15.34 -0.12
N ILE A 65 8.48 -14.92 -0.09
CA ILE A 65 7.96 -13.99 0.91
C ILE A 65 6.49 -14.28 1.22
N GLY A 66 6.15 -14.36 2.51
CA GLY A 66 4.77 -14.62 2.95
C GLY A 66 3.93 -13.34 3.12
N TYR A 67 2.61 -13.51 3.10
CA TYR A 67 1.63 -12.42 3.31
C TYR A 67 1.89 -11.59 4.57
N GLY A 68 2.14 -12.23 5.72
CA GLY A 68 2.42 -11.52 6.97
C GLY A 68 3.68 -10.66 6.89
N ARG A 69 4.71 -11.12 6.19
CA ARG A 69 5.96 -10.38 5.98
C ARG A 69 5.76 -9.16 5.09
N LEU A 70 4.92 -9.28 4.07
CA LEU A 70 4.50 -8.14 3.24
C LEU A 70 3.71 -7.10 4.04
N LEU A 71 2.86 -7.54 4.98
CA LEU A 71 2.19 -6.62 5.90
C LEU A 71 3.16 -5.93 6.87
N ASP A 72 4.17 -6.62 7.39
CA ASP A 72 5.21 -5.97 8.19
C ASP A 72 5.94 -4.86 7.41
N TRP A 73 6.21 -5.10 6.12
CA TRP A 73 6.73 -4.05 5.24
C TRP A 73 5.72 -2.92 5.06
N PHE A 74 4.45 -3.23 4.79
CA PHE A 74 3.38 -2.23 4.67
C PHE A 74 3.37 -1.24 5.85
N PHE A 75 3.43 -1.72 7.10
CA PHE A 75 3.46 -0.89 8.30
C PHE A 75 4.74 -0.05 8.45
N ARG A 76 5.85 -0.40 7.76
CA ARG A 76 7.08 0.41 7.73
C ARG A 76 7.06 1.50 6.66
N LEU A 77 6.18 1.40 5.67
CA LEU A 77 6.16 2.28 4.48
C LEU A 77 5.32 3.54 4.65
N HIS A 78 4.49 3.61 5.69
CA HIS A 78 3.56 4.70 5.91
C HIS A 78 3.21 4.85 7.39
N ASP A 79 2.70 6.03 7.78
CA ASP A 79 2.11 6.25 9.11
C ASP A 79 0.69 5.67 9.16
N SER A 80 0.50 4.60 9.93
CA SER A 80 -0.79 3.92 10.10
C SER A 80 -1.65 4.48 11.25
N THR A 81 -1.25 5.61 11.86
CA THR A 81 -1.96 6.22 13.00
C THR A 81 -2.77 7.44 12.60
N THR A 82 -2.58 7.96 11.39
CA THR A 82 -3.30 9.15 10.91
C THR A 82 -4.53 8.77 10.08
N PRO A 83 -5.76 9.05 10.55
CA PRO A 83 -6.96 8.79 9.76
C PRO A 83 -6.99 9.67 8.50
N ASP A 84 -7.40 9.06 7.37
CA ASP A 84 -7.64 9.72 6.08
C ASP A 84 -6.50 10.64 5.62
N ARG A 85 -5.25 10.26 5.91
CA ARG A 85 -4.08 11.09 5.62
C ARG A 85 -2.80 10.27 5.54
N GLN A 86 -1.89 10.69 4.66
CA GLN A 86 -0.49 10.29 4.72
C GLN A 86 0.42 11.49 4.46
N GLY A 87 1.09 11.97 5.51
CA GLY A 87 1.90 13.20 5.42
C GLY A 87 1.08 14.40 4.94
N ALA A 88 1.44 14.94 3.77
CA ALA A 88 0.74 16.07 3.16
C ALA A 88 -0.53 15.67 2.38
N ASP A 89 -0.69 14.39 2.02
CA ASP A 89 -1.82 13.90 1.24
C ASP A 89 -3.01 13.67 2.18
N ARG A 90 -4.10 14.42 1.97
CA ARG A 90 -5.29 14.42 2.84
C ARG A 90 -6.53 14.02 2.07
N GLY A 91 -7.32 13.14 2.67
CA GLY A 91 -8.58 12.66 2.14
C GLY A 91 -8.76 11.16 2.36
N PRO A 92 -10.01 10.68 2.35
CA PRO A 92 -10.32 9.27 2.60
C PRO A 92 -9.73 8.32 1.54
N GLN A 93 -9.35 8.84 0.38
CA GLN A 93 -8.63 8.07 -0.63
C GLN A 93 -7.20 7.70 -0.19
N TYR A 94 -6.63 8.39 0.79
CA TYR A 94 -5.28 8.15 1.30
C TYR A 94 -5.26 7.41 2.64
N ARG A 95 -6.41 6.90 3.10
CA ARG A 95 -6.51 6.15 4.34
C ARG A 95 -5.70 4.86 4.30
N SER A 96 -5.28 4.40 5.47
CA SER A 96 -4.65 3.09 5.62
C SER A 96 -5.72 1.99 5.60
N ILE A 97 -5.54 0.98 4.73
CA ILE A 97 -6.49 -0.11 4.55
C ILE A 97 -5.79 -1.39 4.08
N ILE A 98 -6.23 -2.53 4.61
CA ILE A 98 -5.89 -3.88 4.17
C ILE A 98 -7.17 -4.54 3.64
N LEU A 99 -7.11 -5.02 2.39
CA LEU A 99 -8.22 -5.69 1.72
C LEU A 99 -7.90 -7.18 1.57
N TYR A 100 -8.49 -8.01 2.43
CA TYR A 100 -8.23 -9.46 2.44
C TYR A 100 -9.08 -10.20 1.39
N ALA A 101 -8.47 -11.15 0.69
CA ALA A 101 -9.14 -11.97 -0.31
C ALA A 101 -9.88 -13.18 0.29
N ASP A 102 -9.39 -13.68 1.44
CA ASP A 102 -9.92 -14.86 2.11
C ASP A 102 -9.70 -14.81 3.63
N GLU A 103 -10.22 -15.82 4.31
CA GLU A 103 -10.15 -15.95 5.76
C GLU A 103 -8.72 -16.13 6.29
N GLY A 104 -7.83 -16.78 5.53
CA GLY A 104 -6.44 -16.95 5.90
C GLY A 104 -5.69 -15.61 5.93
N GLN A 105 -5.93 -14.77 4.92
CA GLN A 105 -5.43 -13.40 4.89
C GLN A 105 -6.03 -12.55 6.01
N ARG A 106 -7.33 -12.68 6.30
CA ARG A 106 -7.99 -11.96 7.41
C ARG A 106 -7.30 -12.27 8.74
N LEU A 107 -7.20 -13.55 9.11
CA LEU A 107 -6.60 -13.99 10.37
C LEU A 107 -5.12 -13.58 10.48
N THR A 108 -4.38 -13.67 9.36
CA THR A 108 -2.99 -13.23 9.34
C THR A 108 -2.86 -11.72 9.53
N ALA A 109 -3.72 -10.93 8.89
CA ALA A 109 -3.73 -9.48 9.03
C ALA A 109 -4.10 -9.04 10.45
N GLU A 110 -5.06 -9.70 11.10
CA GLU A 110 -5.42 -9.43 12.50
C GLU A 110 -4.24 -9.66 13.44
N ARG A 111 -3.51 -10.76 13.25
CA ARG A 111 -2.29 -11.04 14.03
C ARG A 111 -1.24 -9.96 13.80
N VAL A 112 -0.96 -9.60 12.55
CA VAL A 112 0.04 -8.56 12.26
C VAL A 112 -0.39 -7.21 12.83
N LEU A 113 -1.66 -6.82 12.73
CA LEU A 113 -2.18 -5.59 13.34
C LEU A 113 -1.93 -5.56 14.85
N HIS A 114 -2.20 -6.68 15.54
CA HIS A 114 -1.91 -6.83 16.96
C HIS A 114 -0.41 -6.68 17.26
N ASP A 115 0.44 -7.38 16.51
CA ASP A 115 1.89 -7.38 16.74
C ASP A 115 2.55 -6.03 16.42
N GLN A 116 1.99 -5.29 15.46
CA GLN A 116 2.47 -3.97 15.07
C GLN A 116 2.04 -2.86 16.04
N ALA A 117 1.03 -3.08 16.88
CA ALA A 117 0.51 -2.05 17.79
C ALA A 117 1.59 -1.44 18.70
N ALA A 118 2.60 -2.23 19.11
CA ALA A 118 3.71 -1.76 19.94
C ALA A 118 4.75 -0.91 19.18
N ASN A 119 4.72 -0.91 17.85
CA ASN A 119 5.67 -0.16 17.01
C ASN A 119 5.20 1.27 16.71
N PHE A 120 4.00 1.64 17.14
CA PHE A 120 3.42 2.98 16.92
C PHE A 120 3.15 3.67 18.25
N GLU A 121 3.41 4.97 18.32
CA GLU A 121 3.08 5.79 19.50
C GLU A 121 1.56 6.01 19.66
N GLY A 122 0.82 5.91 18.55
CA GLY A 122 -0.63 6.06 18.49
C GLY A 122 -1.34 4.76 18.12
N ALA A 123 -2.66 4.72 18.32
CA ALA A 123 -3.47 3.60 17.87
C ALA A 123 -3.43 3.47 16.34
N ILE A 124 -3.21 2.25 15.86
CA ILE A 124 -3.32 1.94 14.44
C ILE A 124 -4.77 2.15 14.00
N VAL A 125 -4.98 2.94 12.95
CA VAL A 125 -6.29 3.24 12.36
C VAL A 125 -6.54 2.49 11.04
N THR A 126 -5.62 1.59 10.67
CA THR A 126 -5.72 0.77 9.45
C THR A 126 -7.02 -0.02 9.43
N GLU A 127 -7.82 0.16 8.38
CA GLU A 127 -9.03 -0.63 8.14
C GLU A 127 -8.67 -2.05 7.70
N LEU A 128 -9.44 -3.05 8.16
CA LEU A 128 -9.35 -4.43 7.69
C LEU A 128 -10.70 -4.84 7.11
N LEU A 129 -10.79 -4.92 5.78
CA LEU A 129 -12.05 -5.15 5.06
C LEU A 129 -11.90 -6.25 4.01
N PRO A 130 -12.98 -6.96 3.64
CA PRO A 130 -12.92 -7.93 2.54
C PRO A 130 -12.72 -7.21 1.20
N LEU A 131 -11.89 -7.78 0.33
CA LEU A 131 -11.74 -7.31 -1.04
C LEU A 131 -12.99 -7.65 -1.87
N GLN A 132 -13.82 -6.64 -2.14
CA GLN A 132 -15.02 -6.81 -2.99
C GLN A 132 -14.68 -6.67 -4.49
N ALA A 133 -13.93 -5.64 -4.85
CA ALA A 133 -13.51 -5.36 -6.21
C ALA A 133 -12.19 -4.58 -6.19
N PHE A 134 -11.39 -4.77 -7.23
CA PHE A 134 -10.18 -4.00 -7.51
C PHE A 134 -10.30 -3.38 -8.90
N TRP A 135 -10.16 -2.07 -8.99
CA TRP A 135 -10.19 -1.32 -10.24
C TRP A 135 -8.78 -0.85 -10.56
N PRO A 136 -8.09 -1.42 -11.57
CA PRO A 136 -6.79 -0.93 -11.99
C PRO A 136 -6.85 0.57 -12.30
N ALA A 137 -5.85 1.31 -11.83
CA ALA A 137 -5.69 2.71 -12.18
C ALA A 137 -5.32 2.85 -13.67
N GLU A 138 -5.52 4.04 -14.20
CA GLU A 138 -5.16 4.38 -15.57
C GLU A 138 -3.67 4.07 -15.83
N ALA A 139 -3.34 3.67 -17.07
CA ALA A 139 -1.98 3.25 -17.42
C ALA A 139 -0.92 4.34 -17.16
N GLU A 140 -1.32 5.61 -17.15
CA GLU A 140 -0.45 6.73 -16.80
C GLU A 140 -0.06 6.79 -15.32
N HIS A 141 -0.71 6.05 -14.43
CA HIS A 141 -0.34 5.91 -13.02
C HIS A 141 0.59 4.74 -12.74
N ARG A 142 0.70 3.79 -13.68
CA ARG A 142 1.61 2.64 -13.55
C ARG A 142 3.06 3.05 -13.75
N ASP A 143 3.96 2.53 -12.91
CA ASP A 143 5.38 2.86 -12.90
C ASP A 143 5.63 4.37 -12.83
N PHE A 144 4.76 5.13 -12.17
CA PHE A 144 4.76 6.60 -12.27
C PHE A 144 6.10 7.18 -11.82
N PHE A 145 6.63 6.72 -10.68
CA PHE A 145 7.92 7.17 -10.16
C PHE A 145 9.09 6.82 -11.09
N ARG A 146 9.09 5.60 -11.64
CA ARG A 146 10.14 5.12 -12.55
C ARG A 146 10.16 5.93 -13.86
N ARG A 147 8.99 6.31 -14.36
CA ARG A 147 8.85 7.12 -15.60
C ARG A 147 9.06 8.62 -15.37
N ASN A 148 8.79 9.11 -14.15
CA ASN A 148 8.82 10.53 -13.82
C ASN A 148 9.66 10.83 -12.56
N PRO A 149 10.94 10.39 -12.48
CA PRO A 149 11.75 10.50 -11.27
C PRO A 149 11.99 11.94 -10.81
N ASP A 150 11.95 12.90 -11.74
CA ASP A 150 12.21 14.33 -11.50
C ASP A 150 10.94 15.15 -11.24
N TYR A 151 9.75 14.53 -11.34
CA TYR A 151 8.50 15.19 -10.98
C TYR A 151 8.57 15.68 -9.52
N SER A 152 8.07 16.88 -9.24
CA SER A 152 8.27 17.54 -7.93
C SER A 152 7.80 16.68 -6.77
N TYR A 153 6.61 16.08 -6.90
CA TYR A 153 6.07 15.16 -5.91
C TYR A 153 6.95 13.90 -5.75
N CYS A 154 7.44 13.33 -6.85
CA CYS A 154 8.35 12.18 -6.82
C CYS A 154 9.66 12.49 -6.09
N ARG A 155 10.23 13.67 -6.32
CA ARG A 155 11.47 14.09 -5.66
C ARG A 155 11.31 14.34 -4.16
N VAL A 156 10.18 14.93 -3.76
CA VAL A 156 9.97 15.39 -2.37
C VAL A 156 9.31 14.31 -1.51
N VAL A 157 8.48 13.43 -2.09
CA VAL A 157 7.67 12.46 -1.33
C VAL A 157 8.08 11.01 -1.61
N VAL A 158 8.16 10.61 -2.88
CA VAL A 158 8.39 9.20 -3.24
C VAL A 158 9.85 8.80 -3.02
N ARG A 159 10.79 9.59 -3.55
CA ARG A 159 12.23 9.28 -3.53
C ARG A 159 12.78 9.10 -2.11
N PRO A 160 12.51 9.98 -1.13
CA PRO A 160 12.99 9.76 0.23
C PRO A 160 12.50 8.45 0.86
N LYS A 161 11.26 8.03 0.56
CA LYS A 161 10.71 6.75 1.03
C LYS A 161 11.40 5.56 0.38
N VAL A 162 11.61 5.64 -0.94
CA VAL A 162 12.34 4.63 -1.72
C VAL A 162 13.78 4.49 -1.22
N ASP A 163 14.51 5.59 -1.08
CA ASP A 163 15.90 5.59 -0.62
C ASP A 163 16.01 5.01 0.80
N LYS A 164 15.09 5.36 1.70
CA LYS A 164 15.00 4.78 3.05
C LYS A 164 14.75 3.28 3.00
N LEU A 165 13.85 2.80 2.15
CA LEU A 165 13.59 1.37 1.98
C LEU A 165 14.81 0.63 1.43
N GLN A 166 15.50 1.20 0.44
CA GLN A 166 16.72 0.60 -0.09
C GLN A 166 17.81 0.46 0.97
N ALA A 167 17.98 1.48 1.81
CA ALA A 167 18.90 1.42 2.94
C ALA A 167 18.51 0.33 3.95
N LEU A 168 17.20 0.17 4.23
CA LEU A 168 16.70 -0.92 5.08
C LEU A 168 16.96 -2.29 4.45
N LEU A 169 16.66 -2.48 3.16
CA LEU A 169 16.88 -3.77 2.49
C LEU A 169 18.36 -4.17 2.39
N ALA A 170 19.27 -3.19 2.41
CA ALA A 170 20.71 -3.44 2.46
C ALA A 170 21.21 -3.82 3.87
N ASP A 171 20.40 -3.62 4.91
CA ASP A 171 20.71 -4.02 6.28
C ASP A 171 20.38 -5.52 6.45
N PRO A 172 21.37 -6.39 6.74
CA PRO A 172 21.13 -7.82 6.98
C PRO A 172 20.27 -8.10 8.22
N ALA A 173 20.04 -7.11 9.09
CA ALA A 173 19.11 -7.19 10.21
C ALA A 173 17.69 -6.70 9.86
N ALA A 174 17.45 -6.24 8.63
CA ALA A 174 16.10 -5.97 8.18
C ALA A 174 15.28 -7.25 8.15
N PRO A 175 14.00 -7.18 8.55
CA PRO A 175 13.29 -8.40 8.89
C PRO A 175 12.98 -9.27 7.65
#